data_AF-A0A816PUY0-F1
#
_entry.id   AF-A0A816PUY0-F1
#
_cell.length_a   1.000
_cell.length_b   1.000
_cell.length_c   1.000
_cell.angle_alpha   90.00
_cell.angle_beta   90.00
_cell.angle_gamma   90.00
#
_symmetry.space_group_name_H-M   'P 1'
#
loop_
_entity.id
_entity.type
_entity.pdbx_description
1 polymer ?
#
loop_
_entity_poly.entity_id
_entity_poly.type
_entity_poly.pdbx_seq_one_letter_code
_entity_poly.pdbx_strand_id
1 'polypeptide(L)'
;MYNKPHPNTTIDATQLKDDIIRRCFSNKLAGNIEKIQPTDNLSEHARKMEGAIKEAASTAIPAKRIPKKPWISEETLKIAEEKRKLKQAKDASNVKMQEYKDLCKNVNKAARKDKENWIQKHCEEVEKGLEI
;
A
#
# COMPACT_ATOMS: atom_id res chain seq x y z
N MET A 1 14.66 6.59 -9.02
CA MET A 1 14.79 7.47 -7.83
C MET A 1 13.91 6.91 -6.72
N TYR A 2 14.45 6.83 -5.50
CA TYR A 2 13.96 6.06 -4.34
C TYR A 2 12.51 6.40 -3.92
N ASN A 3 11.67 5.38 -3.79
CA ASN A 3 10.47 5.43 -2.97
C ASN A 3 10.92 5.57 -1.51
N LYS A 4 11.04 6.80 -1.00
CA LYS A 4 11.10 7.00 0.45
C LYS A 4 9.76 6.52 1.03
N PRO A 5 9.73 5.49 1.89
CA PRO A 5 8.49 5.08 2.53
C PRO A 5 7.91 6.28 3.29
N HIS A 6 6.63 6.57 3.08
CA HIS A 6 5.94 7.59 3.86
C HIS A 6 5.99 7.19 5.34
N PRO A 7 6.20 8.15 6.27
CA PRO A 7 6.55 7.87 7.67
C PRO A 7 5.51 7.05 8.44
N ASN A 8 4.28 6.93 7.95
CA ASN A 8 3.21 6.11 8.54
C ASN A 8 2.69 5.04 7.56
N THR A 9 3.59 4.23 6.99
CA THR A 9 3.20 3.09 6.18
C THR A 9 3.21 1.84 7.05
N THR A 10 2.04 1.45 7.58
CA THR A 10 1.91 0.20 8.32
C THR A 10 2.13 -0.98 7.37
N ILE A 11 3.13 -1.80 7.66
CA ILE A 11 3.45 -3.02 6.92
C ILE A 11 2.34 -4.04 7.21
N ASP A 12 1.79 -4.67 6.16
CA ASP A 12 0.81 -5.75 6.35
C ASP A 12 1.52 -7.09 6.53
N ALA A 13 1.85 -7.44 7.77
CA ALA A 13 2.54 -8.70 8.07
C ALA A 13 1.75 -9.94 7.61
N THR A 14 0.44 -9.82 7.40
CA THR A 14 -0.39 -10.92 6.86
C THR A 14 0.03 -11.35 5.44
N GLN A 15 0.69 -10.46 4.69
CA GLN A 15 1.19 -10.76 3.35
C GLN A 15 2.42 -11.68 3.35
N LEU A 16 3.07 -11.90 4.50
CA LEU A 16 4.13 -12.92 4.63
C LEU A 16 3.61 -14.37 4.54
N LYS A 17 2.29 -14.56 4.49
CA LYS A 17 1.68 -15.86 4.16
C LYS A 17 1.90 -16.24 2.69
N ASP A 18 2.14 -15.27 1.82
CA ASP A 18 2.49 -15.50 0.43
C ASP A 18 3.97 -15.91 0.31
N ASP A 19 4.22 -17.05 -0.34
CA ASP A 19 5.55 -17.66 -0.47
C ASP A 19 6.54 -16.78 -1.22
N ILE A 20 6.09 -16.05 -2.23
CA ILE A 20 6.93 -15.17 -3.04
C ILE A 20 7.35 -13.97 -2.20
N ILE A 21 6.40 -13.36 -1.49
CA ILE A 21 6.66 -12.21 -0.61
C ILE A 21 7.59 -12.62 0.53
N ARG A 22 7.32 -13.77 1.16
CA ARG A 22 8.13 -14.33 2.25
C ARG A 22 9.57 -14.61 1.81
N ARG A 23 9.77 -15.22 0.63
CA ARG A 23 11.10 -15.49 0.08
C ARG A 23 11.85 -14.20 -0.24
N CYS A 24 11.17 -13.22 -0.84
CA CYS A 24 11.74 -11.90 -1.12
C CYS A 24 12.19 -11.19 0.16
N PHE A 25 11.36 -11.22 1.20
CA PHE A 25 11.69 -10.65 2.51
C PHE A 25 12.89 -11.36 3.15
N SER A 26 12.88 -12.70 3.18
CA SER A 26 13.95 -13.50 3.80
C SER A 26 15.30 -13.27 3.13
N ASN A 27 15.34 -13.24 1.79
CA ASN A 27 16.56 -12.97 1.04
C ASN A 27 17.12 -11.57 1.30
N LYS A 28 16.24 -10.56 1.36
CA LYS A 28 16.67 -9.18 1.69
C LYS A 28 17.16 -9.06 3.13
N LEU A 29 16.46 -9.70 4.07
CA LEU A 29 16.85 -9.69 5.46
C LEU A 29 18.22 -10.35 5.65
N ALA A 30 18.46 -11.51 5.04
CA ALA A 30 19.75 -12.19 5.08
C ALA A 30 20.88 -11.27 4.58
N GLY A 31 20.72 -10.67 3.39
CA GLY A 31 21.70 -9.75 2.84
C GLY A 31 21.88 -8.45 3.64
N ASN A 32 20.88 -8.02 4.42
CA ASN A 32 21.01 -6.89 5.33
C ASN A 32 21.75 -7.27 6.62
N ILE A 33 21.50 -8.47 7.16
CA ILE A 33 22.16 -8.99 8.35
C ILE A 33 23.66 -9.23 8.09
N GLU A 34 24.03 -9.77 6.94
CA GLU A 34 25.44 -9.99 6.55
C GLU A 34 26.27 -8.68 6.56
N LYS A 35 25.62 -7.53 6.37
CA LYS A 35 26.29 -6.22 6.39
C LYS A 35 26.47 -5.66 7.80
N ILE A 36 25.84 -6.26 8.81
CA ILE A 36 25.95 -5.80 10.20
C ILE A 36 27.30 -6.26 10.75
N GLN A 37 28.19 -5.30 11.00
CA GLN A 37 29.45 -5.56 11.67
C GLN A 37 29.22 -5.91 13.15
N PRO A 38 30.00 -6.85 13.71
CA PRO A 38 29.99 -7.12 15.15
C PRO A 38 30.26 -5.84 15.94
N THR A 39 29.51 -5.63 17.03
CA THR A 39 29.73 -4.53 17.98
C THR A 39 29.60 -5.05 19.39
N ASP A 40 30.48 -4.59 20.29
CA ASP A 40 30.47 -4.96 21.70
C ASP A 40 29.29 -4.32 22.45
N ASN A 41 28.65 -3.30 21.84
CA ASN A 41 27.48 -2.65 22.39
C ASN A 41 26.20 -3.36 21.95
N LEU A 42 25.62 -4.16 22.85
CA LEU A 42 24.37 -4.88 22.63
C LEU A 42 23.21 -3.97 22.16
N SER A 43 23.10 -2.75 22.71
CA SER A 43 22.04 -1.80 22.33
C SER A 43 22.21 -1.31 20.89
N GLU A 44 23.44 -1.02 20.49
CA GLU A 44 23.77 -0.63 19.13
C GLU A 44 23.54 -1.79 18.15
N HIS A 45 23.90 -3.01 18.54
CA HIS A 45 23.67 -4.20 17.73
C HIS A 45 22.18 -4.44 17.49
N ALA A 46 21.37 -4.37 18.55
CA ALA A 46 19.93 -4.52 18.49
C ALA A 46 19.28 -3.47 17.57
N ARG A 47 19.73 -2.21 17.64
CA ARG A 47 19.27 -1.15 16.73
C ARG A 47 19.60 -1.43 15.26
N LYS A 48 20.81 -1.94 14.97
CA LYS A 48 21.21 -2.34 13.62
C LYS A 48 20.34 -3.49 13.09
N MET A 49 20.04 -4.48 13.93
CA MET A 49 19.14 -5.58 13.57
C MET A 49 17.71 -5.08 13.32
N GLU A 50 17.17 -4.25 14.20
CA GLU A 50 15.85 -3.65 14.03
C GLU A 50 15.75 -2.84 12.74
N GLY A 51 16.80 -2.07 12.42
CA GLY A 51 16.94 -1.35 11.16
C GLY A 51 16.91 -2.27 9.94
N ALA A 52 17.70 -3.35 9.96
CA ALA A 52 17.76 -4.34 8.89
C ALA A 52 16.40 -5.01 8.64
N ILE A 53 15.67 -5.35 9.71
CA ILE A 53 14.31 -5.91 9.63
C ILE A 53 13.34 -4.91 9.03
N LYS A 54 13.33 -3.66 9.52
CA LYS A 54 12.43 -2.61 9.01
C LYS A 54 12.70 -2.30 7.53
N GLU A 55 13.98 -2.24 7.14
CA GLU A 55 14.37 -2.00 5.75
C GLU A 55 13.92 -3.15 4.85
N ALA A 56 14.24 -4.39 5.21
CA ALA A 56 13.82 -5.57 4.46
C ALA A 56 12.30 -5.63 4.32
N ALA A 57 11.57 -5.38 5.41
CA ALA A 57 10.12 -5.38 5.43
C ALA A 57 9.52 -4.27 4.54
N SER A 58 10.03 -3.04 4.63
CA SER A 58 9.56 -1.92 3.81
C SER A 58 9.80 -2.10 2.31
N THR A 59 10.78 -2.93 1.94
CA THR A 59 11.17 -3.16 0.54
C THR A 59 10.57 -4.45 -0.03
N ALA A 60 10.28 -5.44 0.80
CA ALA A 60 9.73 -6.73 0.35
C ALA A 60 8.21 -6.83 0.52
N ILE A 61 7.67 -6.25 1.59
CA ILE A 61 6.26 -6.38 1.93
C ILE A 61 5.51 -5.16 1.40
N PRO A 62 4.50 -5.35 0.54
CA PRO A 62 3.64 -4.27 0.10
C PRO A 62 2.97 -3.58 1.30
N ALA A 63 2.92 -2.25 1.24
CA ALA A 63 2.23 -1.44 2.23
C ALA A 63 0.75 -1.86 2.36
N LYS A 64 0.24 -1.99 3.59
CA LYS A 64 -1.21 -2.16 3.79
C LYS A 64 -1.93 -0.91 3.27
N ARG A 65 -2.76 -1.05 2.24
CA ARG A 65 -3.55 0.07 1.71
C ARG A 65 -5.00 -0.10 2.15
N ILE A 66 -5.25 0.32 3.39
CA ILE A 66 -6.61 0.46 3.91
C ILE A 66 -7.25 1.69 3.25
N PRO A 67 -8.52 1.62 2.82
CA PRO A 67 -9.21 2.81 2.38
C PRO A 67 -9.25 3.80 3.54
N LYS A 68 -8.82 5.05 3.33
CA LYS A 68 -8.80 6.10 4.38
C LYS A 68 -10.18 6.47 4.94
N LYS A 69 -11.19 5.81 4.42
CA LYS A 69 -12.39 6.42 3.92
C LYS A 69 -13.37 5.23 3.79
N PRO A 70 -14.36 5.04 4.70
CA PRO A 70 -15.10 3.77 4.84
C PRO A 70 -15.95 3.35 3.62
N TRP A 71 -16.51 4.30 2.89
CA TRP A 71 -17.22 4.08 1.63
C TRP A 71 -16.37 3.77 0.39
N ILE A 72 -15.04 3.87 0.45
CA ILE A 72 -14.22 3.55 -0.72
C ILE A 72 -14.10 2.04 -0.82
N SER A 73 -14.50 1.50 -1.96
CA SER A 73 -14.46 0.07 -2.25
C SER A 73 -13.03 -0.43 -2.53
N GLU A 74 -12.85 -1.74 -2.40
CA GLU A 74 -11.60 -2.41 -2.75
C GLU A 74 -11.28 -2.29 -4.25
N GLU A 75 -12.31 -2.21 -5.10
CA GLU A 75 -12.16 -1.97 -6.55
C GLU A 75 -11.56 -0.58 -6.82
N THR A 76 -12.13 0.47 -6.24
CA THR A 76 -11.58 1.83 -6.37
C THR A 76 -10.15 1.93 -5.85
N LEU A 77 -9.81 1.18 -4.78
CA LEU A 77 -8.45 1.09 -4.28
C LEU A 77 -7.49 0.48 -5.31
N LYS A 78 -7.87 -0.63 -5.97
CA LYS A 78 -7.05 -1.26 -7.02
C LYS A 78 -6.77 -0.29 -8.16
N ILE A 79 -7.77 0.44 -8.66
CA ILE A 79 -7.58 1.45 -9.72
C ILE A 79 -6.65 2.57 -9.24
N ALA A 80 -6.76 2.99 -7.98
CA ALA A 80 -5.87 4.00 -7.40
C ALA A 80 -4.42 3.50 -7.26
N GLU A 81 -4.21 2.20 -7.07
CA GLU A 81 -2.89 1.59 -7.06
C GLU A 81 -2.25 1.54 -8.44
N GLU A 82 -3.00 1.14 -9.46
CA GLU A 82 -2.54 1.18 -10.85
C GLU A 82 -2.12 2.59 -11.25
N LYS A 83 -2.94 3.60 -10.90
CA LYS A 83 -2.60 5.01 -11.09
C LYS A 83 -1.26 5.39 -10.43
N ARG A 84 -1.01 4.91 -9.20
CA ARG A 84 0.24 5.21 -8.48
C ARG A 84 1.45 4.56 -9.14
N LYS A 85 1.33 3.30 -9.57
CA LYS A 85 2.38 2.61 -10.33
C LYS A 85 2.72 3.39 -11.60
N LEU A 86 1.70 3.84 -12.32
CA LEU A 86 1.87 4.54 -13.58
C LEU A 86 2.38 5.98 -13.42
N LYS A 87 2.15 6.62 -12.26
CA LYS A 87 2.65 7.98 -11.97
C LYS A 87 4.17 8.11 -12.16
N GLN A 88 4.92 7.05 -11.87
CA GLN A 88 6.38 7.05 -12.01
C GLN A 88 6.85 6.98 -13.47
N ALA A 89 6.03 6.39 -14.35
CA ALA A 89 6.35 6.18 -15.75
C ALA A 89 5.60 7.13 -16.70
N LYS A 90 4.73 8.00 -16.18
CA LYS A 90 3.84 8.84 -16.99
C LYS A 90 4.59 9.78 -17.93
N ASP A 91 5.80 10.20 -17.56
CA ASP A 91 6.61 11.14 -18.33
C ASP A 91 7.52 10.41 -19.34
N ALA A 92 7.51 9.07 -19.37
CA ALA A 92 8.34 8.28 -20.29
C ALA A 92 7.82 8.24 -21.73
N SER A 93 6.51 8.44 -21.94
CA SER A 93 5.90 8.54 -23.28
C SER A 93 4.52 9.19 -23.21
N ASN A 94 4.05 9.72 -24.35
CA ASN A 94 2.68 10.23 -24.49
C ASN A 94 1.62 9.16 -24.20
N VAL A 95 1.88 7.89 -24.54
CA VAL A 95 0.98 6.76 -24.25
C VAL A 95 0.83 6.57 -22.73
N LYS A 96 1.95 6.54 -21.99
CA LYS A 96 1.94 6.43 -20.52
C LYS A 96 1.29 7.64 -19.86
N MET A 97 1.47 8.83 -20.40
CA MET A 97 0.77 10.03 -19.92
C MET A 97 -0.74 9.91 -20.11
N GLN A 98 -1.19 9.39 -21.24
CA GLN A 98 -2.61 9.19 -21.53
C GLN A 98 -3.23 8.12 -20.63
N GLU A 99 -2.59 6.96 -20.48
CA GLU A 99 -2.98 5.91 -19.53
C GLU A 99 -3.13 6.47 -18.10
N TYR A 100 -2.19 7.33 -17.67
CA TYR A 100 -2.25 7.96 -16.35
C TYR A 100 -3.46 8.89 -16.22
N LYS A 101 -3.75 9.70 -17.25
CA LYS A 101 -4.92 10.58 -17.27
C LYS A 101 -6.22 9.79 -17.21
N ASP A 102 -6.32 8.69 -17.94
CA ASP A 102 -7.53 7.87 -17.97
C ASP A 102 -7.73 7.13 -16.63
N LEU A 103 -6.66 6.63 -16.01
CA LEU A 103 -6.71 6.13 -14.63
C LEU A 103 -7.14 7.22 -13.64
N CYS A 104 -6.71 8.49 -13.81
CA CYS A 104 -7.20 9.57 -12.96
C CYS A 104 -8.72 9.77 -13.08
N LYS A 105 -9.28 9.71 -14.29
CA LYS A 105 -10.72 9.82 -14.50
C LYS A 105 -11.45 8.62 -13.89
N ASN A 106 -10.92 7.41 -14.08
CA ASN A 106 -11.51 6.18 -13.55
C ASN A 106 -11.57 6.18 -12.02
N VAL A 107 -10.48 6.57 -11.34
CA VAL A 107 -10.47 6.71 -9.88
C VAL A 107 -11.53 7.70 -9.40
N ASN A 108 -11.64 8.85 -10.06
CA ASN A 108 -12.63 9.87 -9.68
C ASN A 108 -14.07 9.39 -9.90
N LYS A 109 -14.33 8.70 -11.00
CA LYS A 109 -15.65 8.13 -11.31
C LYS A 109 -16.02 7.03 -10.31
N ALA A 110 -15.11 6.10 -10.05
CA ALA A 110 -15.32 5.00 -9.12
C ALA A 110 -15.54 5.51 -7.68
N ALA A 111 -14.73 6.47 -7.21
CA ALA A 111 -14.90 7.06 -5.89
C ALA A 111 -16.22 7.84 -5.71
N ARG A 112 -16.76 8.44 -6.78
CA ARG A 112 -18.09 9.08 -6.74
C ARG A 112 -19.20 8.04 -6.61
N LYS A 113 -19.14 6.98 -7.43
CA LYS A 113 -20.09 5.87 -7.38
C LYS A 113 -20.09 5.17 -6.02
N ASP A 114 -18.91 4.89 -5.48
CA ASP A 114 -18.72 4.36 -4.13
C ASP A 114 -19.43 5.22 -3.07
N LYS A 115 -19.27 6.54 -3.18
CA LYS A 115 -19.92 7.48 -2.25
C LYS A 115 -21.45 7.48 -2.40
N GLU A 116 -21.95 7.49 -3.63
CA GLU A 116 -23.39 7.44 -3.92
C GLU A 116 -24.00 6.15 -3.37
N ASN A 117 -23.41 5.00 -3.65
CA ASN A 117 -23.86 3.70 -3.15
C ASN A 117 -23.90 3.65 -1.62
N TRP A 118 -22.87 4.21 -0.97
CA TRP A 118 -22.82 4.25 0.49
C TRP A 118 -23.93 5.12 1.08
N ILE A 119 -24.17 6.31 0.51
CA ILE A 119 -25.27 7.18 0.94
C ILE A 119 -26.61 6.45 0.75
N GLN A 120 -26.83 5.89 -0.43
CA GLN A 120 -28.06 5.16 -0.77
C GLN A 120 -28.34 4.03 0.22
N LYS A 121 -27.33 3.21 0.54
CA LYS A 121 -27.44 2.13 1.53
C LYS A 121 -27.86 2.64 2.91
N HIS A 122 -27.31 3.77 3.35
CA HIS A 122 -27.67 4.36 4.65
C HIS A 122 -29.09 4.93 4.64
N CYS A 123 -29.52 5.53 3.53
CA CYS A 123 -30.91 5.97 3.37
C CYS A 123 -31.88 4.78 3.44
N GLU A 124 -31.60 3.70 2.72
CA GLU A 124 -32.41 2.47 2.75
C GLU A 124 -32.47 1.82 4.14
N GLU A 125 -31.36 1.87 4.90
CA GLU A 125 -31.32 1.38 6.28
C GLU A 125 -32.19 2.23 7.22
N VAL A 126 -32.19 3.56 7.05
CA VAL A 126 -33.05 4.47 7.81
C VAL A 126 -34.53 4.29 7.46
N GLU A 127 -34.85 4.19 6.16
CA GLU A 127 -36.23 3.97 5.70
C GLU A 127 -36.80 2.67 6.27
N LYS A 128 -36.05 1.56 6.20
CA LYS A 128 -36.46 0.28 6.81
C LYS A 128 -36.61 0.36 8.33
N GLY A 129 -35.80 1.19 9.00
CA GLY A 129 -35.91 1.41 10.44
C GLY A 129 -37.13 2.26 10.85
N LEU A 130 -37.68 3.06 9.93
CA LEU A 130 -38.89 3.86 10.14
C LEU A 130 -40.19 3.08 9.85
N GLU A 131 -40.10 1.92 9.19
CA GLU A 131 -41.22 1.02 8.90
C GLU A 131 -41.53 0.03 10.04
N ILE A 132 -40.87 0.17 11.20
CA ILE A 132 -41.10 -0.59 12.45
C ILE A 132 -41.82 0.29 13.46
#